data_AF-A0A7L0IK40-F1
#
_entry.id   AF-A0A7L0IK40-F1
#
_cell.length_a   1.000
_cell.length_b   1.000
_cell.length_c   1.000
_cell.angle_alpha   90.00
_cell.angle_beta   90.00
_cell.angle_gamma   90.00
#
_symmetry.space_group_name_H-M   'P 1'
#
loop_
_entity.id
_entity.type
_entity.pdbx_description
1 polymer ?
#
loop_
_entity_poly.entity_id
_entity_poly.type
_entity_poly.pdbx_seq_one_letter_code
_entity_poly.pdbx_strand_id
1 'polypeptide(L)'
;ENRAANASNKEINIQWYISSMAKPSNDTETKVLLLYAYNTQPVQISNIKIFSSMSVFSGHLWIPLARIISLRKKLSNLKEQVEILMQSSKSLPSALESTGFLEQSETLKTSPSKKSQMSVVKVHLDEKMQEMAKRCLSEVKALLSVVPALSSPLTEIPFDVTLQSIASLEDMFDPANGCIITEENLFNWIISLLH
;
A
#
# COMPACT_ATOMS: atom_id res chain seq x y z
N GLU A 1 27.45 -12.23 15.57
CA GLU A 1 26.28 -11.42 15.19
C GLU A 1 25.03 -11.96 15.88
N ASN A 2 24.58 -11.31 16.95
CA ASN A 2 23.26 -11.59 17.50
C ASN A 2 22.24 -10.92 16.57
N ARG A 3 21.53 -11.71 15.76
CA ARG A 3 20.39 -11.23 14.96
C ARG A 3 19.24 -10.90 15.92
N ALA A 4 19.34 -9.75 16.57
CA ALA A 4 18.20 -9.15 17.26
C ALA A 4 17.23 -8.67 16.18
N ALA A 5 16.03 -9.26 16.10
CA ALA A 5 14.97 -8.70 15.28
C ALA A 5 14.53 -7.39 15.94
N ASN A 6 14.57 -6.30 15.19
CA ASN A 6 14.21 -4.96 15.64
C ASN A 6 13.29 -4.32 14.61
N ALA A 7 12.08 -3.99 15.04
CA ALA A 7 11.13 -3.16 14.31
C ALA A 7 10.84 -1.93 15.18
N SER A 8 11.41 -0.78 14.81
CA SER A 8 11.25 0.47 15.56
C SER A 8 9.86 1.08 15.44
N ASN A 9 9.10 0.66 14.41
CA ASN A 9 7.73 1.09 14.13
C ASN A 9 6.80 -0.12 14.04
N LYS A 10 5.49 0.15 13.94
CA LYS A 10 4.50 -0.87 13.54
C LYS A 10 4.69 -1.16 12.07
N GLU A 11 4.78 -2.43 11.71
CA GLU A 11 4.92 -2.86 10.33
C GLU A 11 4.24 -4.21 10.08
N ILE A 12 3.84 -4.44 8.84
CA ILE A 12 3.49 -5.77 8.34
C ILE A 12 4.47 -6.16 7.24
N ASN A 13 5.06 -7.34 7.37
CA ASN A 13 5.92 -7.97 6.39
C ASN A 13 5.15 -9.08 5.68
N ILE A 14 5.16 -9.05 4.35
CA ILE A 14 4.44 -9.99 3.49
C ILE A 14 5.43 -10.65 2.56
N GLN A 15 5.33 -11.97 2.47
CA GLN A 15 6.15 -12.81 1.61
C GLN A 15 5.25 -13.78 0.86
N TRP A 16 5.72 -14.21 -0.31
CA TRP A 16 4.99 -15.14 -1.16
C TRP A 16 5.82 -16.39 -1.40
N TYR A 17 5.14 -17.53 -1.44
CA TYR A 17 5.75 -18.82 -1.73
C TYR A 17 4.93 -19.57 -2.78
N ILE A 18 5.57 -19.84 -3.92
CA ILE A 18 5.02 -20.68 -4.99
C ILE A 18 5.62 -22.08 -4.82
N SER A 19 4.81 -23.04 -4.41
CA SER A 19 5.28 -24.43 -4.30
C SER A 19 5.44 -25.03 -5.70
N SER A 20 6.67 -25.33 -6.10
CA SER A 20 6.98 -26.02 -7.36
C SER A 20 6.57 -27.50 -7.35
N MET A 21 6.25 -28.06 -6.18
CA MET A 21 6.03 -29.50 -5.96
C MET A 21 4.59 -29.84 -5.54
N ALA A 22 3.73 -28.84 -5.30
CA ALA A 22 2.33 -29.10 -4.98
C ALA A 22 1.59 -29.55 -6.25
N LYS A 23 1.32 -30.85 -6.35
CA LYS A 23 0.37 -31.36 -7.34
C LYS A 23 -0.98 -30.65 -7.12
N PRO A 24 -1.69 -30.21 -8.17
CA PRO A 24 -3.03 -29.66 -8.01
C PRO A 24 -3.90 -30.74 -7.36
N SER A 25 -4.19 -30.57 -6.08
CA SER A 25 -5.02 -31.49 -5.30
C SER A 25 -6.47 -31.23 -5.66
N ASN A 26 -6.97 -31.85 -6.74
CA ASN A 26 -8.36 -31.76 -7.24
C ASN A 26 -8.90 -30.34 -7.58
N ASP A 27 -8.23 -29.28 -7.12
CA ASP A 27 -8.44 -27.88 -7.48
C ASP A 27 -7.63 -27.61 -8.75
N THR A 28 -8.31 -27.31 -9.84
CA THR A 28 -7.72 -27.03 -11.16
C THR A 28 -6.96 -25.70 -11.22
N GLU A 29 -7.03 -24.88 -10.16
CA GLU A 29 -6.45 -23.54 -10.11
C GLU A 29 -5.14 -23.49 -9.29
N THR A 30 -4.06 -22.98 -9.90
CA THR A 30 -2.78 -22.75 -9.21
C THR A 30 -2.96 -21.75 -8.06
N LYS A 31 -2.62 -22.17 -6.84
CA LYS A 31 -2.62 -21.33 -5.63
C LYS A 31 -1.21 -20.99 -5.19
N VAL A 32 -1.05 -19.79 -4.64
CA VAL A 32 0.19 -19.28 -4.04
C VAL A 32 -0.05 -19.04 -2.56
N LEU A 33 0.96 -19.34 -1.74
CA LEU A 33 0.91 -19.10 -0.31
C LEU A 33 1.38 -17.66 -0.01
N LEU A 34 0.49 -16.84 0.52
CA LEU A 34 0.84 -15.57 1.17
C LEU A 34 1.21 -15.88 2.62
N LEU A 35 2.39 -15.44 3.05
CA LEU A 35 2.88 -15.48 4.43
C LEU A 35 2.91 -14.04 4.94
N TYR A 36 2.41 -13.80 6.15
CA TYR A 36 2.47 -12.48 6.76
C TYR A 36 2.90 -12.54 8.22
N ALA A 37 3.57 -11.49 8.67
CA ALA A 37 3.83 -11.22 10.06
C ALA A 37 3.74 -9.71 10.32
N TYR A 38 3.14 -9.31 11.44
CA TYR A 38 3.03 -7.90 11.79
C TYR A 38 3.16 -7.66 13.29
N ASN A 39 3.54 -6.43 13.63
CA ASN A 39 3.63 -5.97 15.00
C ASN A 39 2.75 -4.73 15.26
N THR A 40 1.99 -4.77 16.35
CA THR A 40 1.10 -3.67 16.77
C THR A 40 1.78 -2.68 17.71
N GLN A 41 3.00 -2.99 18.17
CA GLN A 41 3.90 -2.13 18.95
C GLN A 41 5.34 -2.34 18.46
N PRO A 42 6.24 -1.35 18.59
CA PRO A 42 7.66 -1.53 18.30
C PRO A 42 8.24 -2.76 19.01
N VAL A 43 9.05 -3.53 18.30
CA VAL A 43 9.63 -4.79 18.77
C VAL A 43 11.13 -4.67 18.83
N GLN A 44 11.71 -4.96 19.99
CA GLN A 44 13.15 -5.14 20.13
C GLN A 44 13.44 -6.48 20.80
N ILE A 45 13.83 -7.47 20.01
CA ILE A 45 14.19 -8.80 20.53
C ILE A 45 15.67 -8.78 20.92
N SER A 46 15.96 -8.31 22.12
CA SER A 46 17.30 -8.41 22.73
C SER A 46 17.56 -9.79 23.33
N ASN A 47 16.53 -10.43 23.86
CA ASN A 47 16.57 -11.79 24.40
C ASN A 47 15.20 -12.48 24.25
N ILE A 48 15.18 -13.63 23.56
CA ILE A 48 13.95 -14.37 23.29
C ILE A 48 13.25 -14.86 24.57
N LYS A 49 13.98 -15.01 25.69
CA LYS A 49 13.42 -15.43 26.99
C LYS A 49 12.59 -14.35 27.67
N ILE A 50 12.77 -13.08 27.29
CA ILE A 50 12.11 -11.92 27.89
C ILE A 50 11.17 -11.22 26.89
N PHE A 51 11.13 -11.73 25.65
CA PHE A 51 10.27 -11.19 24.62
C PHE A 51 8.79 -11.48 24.91
N SER A 52 7.97 -10.43 24.91
CA SER A 52 6.52 -10.55 24.96
C SER A 52 5.98 -10.64 23.54
N SER A 53 5.35 -11.76 23.20
CA SER A 53 4.73 -11.98 21.89
C SER A 53 3.35 -11.31 21.75
N MET A 54 2.87 -10.58 22.76
CA MET A 54 1.50 -10.05 22.77
C MET A 54 1.22 -9.02 21.67
N SER A 55 2.25 -8.42 21.09
CA SER A 55 2.15 -7.43 20.02
C SER A 55 2.65 -7.95 18.67
N VAL A 56 2.92 -9.24 18.51
CA VAL A 56 3.42 -9.83 17.28
C VAL A 56 2.53 -10.98 16.82
N PHE A 57 2.13 -10.92 15.56
CA PHE A 57 1.18 -11.83 14.94
C PHE A 57 1.75 -12.35 13.63
N SER A 58 1.36 -13.54 13.24
CA SER A 58 1.71 -14.12 11.94
C SER A 58 0.63 -15.07 11.46
N GLY A 59 0.60 -15.30 10.15
CA GLY A 59 -0.36 -16.17 9.53
C GLY A 59 -0.06 -16.42 8.06
N HIS A 60 -0.97 -17.11 7.40
CA HIS A 60 -0.83 -17.45 5.99
C HIS A 60 -2.18 -17.61 5.30
N LEU A 61 -2.21 -17.40 3.98
CA LEU A 61 -3.40 -17.52 3.14
C LEU A 61 -3.05 -18.22 1.82
N TRP A 62 -3.93 -19.10 1.35
CA TRP A 62 -3.85 -19.66 0.01
C TRP A 62 -4.68 -18.81 -0.96
N ILE A 63 -4.01 -18.17 -1.90
CA ILE A 63 -4.65 -17.24 -2.84
C ILE A 63 -4.48 -17.77 -4.26
N PRO A 64 -5.55 -17.82 -5.08
CA PRO A 64 -5.42 -18.23 -6.46
C PRO A 64 -4.57 -17.25 -7.29
N LEU A 65 -3.61 -17.79 -8.05
CA LEU A 65 -2.66 -16.99 -8.82
C LEU A 65 -3.36 -16.08 -9.85
N ALA A 66 -4.42 -16.58 -10.49
CA ALA A 66 -5.17 -15.80 -11.47
C ALA A 66 -5.80 -14.54 -10.85
N ARG A 67 -6.27 -14.65 -9.61
CA ARG A 67 -6.84 -13.51 -8.85
C ARG A 67 -5.77 -12.48 -8.51
N ILE A 68 -4.58 -12.90 -8.09
CA ILE A 68 -3.43 -12.01 -7.83
C ILE A 68 -3.06 -11.24 -9.11
N ILE A 69 -2.88 -11.95 -10.23
CA ILE A 69 -2.55 -11.33 -11.53
C ILE A 69 -3.63 -10.34 -11.96
N SER A 70 -4.92 -10.69 -11.80
CA SER A 70 -6.04 -9.82 -12.12
C SER A 70 -6.04 -8.56 -11.26
N LEU A 71 -5.85 -8.70 -9.94
CA LEU A 71 -5.79 -7.58 -9.01
C LEU A 71 -4.63 -6.64 -9.32
N ARG A 72 -3.42 -7.16 -9.54
CA ARG A 72 -2.27 -6.33 -9.90
C ARG A 72 -2.56 -5.48 -11.14
N LYS A 73 -3.09 -6.07 -12.21
CA LYS A 73 -3.48 -5.33 -13.42
C LYS A 73 -4.47 -4.20 -13.13
N LYS A 74 -5.46 -4.44 -12.26
CA LYS A 74 -6.43 -3.42 -11.84
C LYS A 74 -5.76 -2.30 -11.05
N LEU A 75 -4.84 -2.63 -10.13
CA LEU A 75 -4.07 -1.65 -9.35
C LEU A 75 -3.13 -0.83 -10.24
N SER A 76 -2.42 -1.45 -11.18
CA SER A 76 -1.55 -0.73 -12.12
C SER A 76 -2.35 0.25 -12.99
N ASN A 77 -3.52 -0.15 -13.48
CA ASN A 77 -4.41 0.76 -14.23
C ASN A 77 -4.92 1.92 -13.35
N LEU A 78 -5.28 1.66 -12.10
CA LEU A 78 -5.67 2.72 -11.16
C LEU A 78 -4.51 3.70 -10.91
N LYS A 79 -3.30 3.17 -10.68
CA LYS A 79 -2.09 3.94 -10.48
C LYS A 79 -1.79 4.85 -11.68
N GLU A 80 -1.81 4.30 -12.88
CA GLU A 80 -1.60 5.04 -14.13
C GLU A 80 -2.60 6.20 -14.28
N GLN A 81 -3.89 5.95 -14.03
CA GLN A 81 -4.90 7.01 -14.13
C GLN A 81 -4.73 8.10 -13.07
N VAL A 82 -4.30 7.76 -11.86
CA VAL A 82 -3.95 8.75 -10.83
C VAL A 82 -2.74 9.58 -11.26
N GLU A 83 -1.70 8.94 -11.81
CA GLU A 83 -0.48 9.62 -12.28
C GLU A 83 -0.78 10.60 -13.42
N ILE A 84 -1.57 10.18 -14.42
CA ILE A 84 -1.99 11.04 -15.54
C ILE A 84 -2.73 12.27 -15.03
N LEU A 85 -3.68 12.09 -14.10
CA LEU A 85 -4.46 13.19 -13.54
C LEU A 85 -3.58 14.18 -12.77
N MET A 86 -2.62 13.67 -11.99
CA MET A 86 -1.64 14.51 -11.29
C MET A 86 -0.78 15.30 -12.27
N GLN A 87 -0.32 14.68 -13.36
CA GLN A 87 0.48 15.36 -14.38
C GLN A 87 -0.35 16.41 -15.14
N SER A 88 -1.60 16.11 -15.52
CA SER A 88 -2.47 17.06 -16.22
C SER A 88 -2.82 18.28 -15.37
N SER A 89 -2.96 18.11 -14.05
CA SER A 89 -3.16 19.23 -13.12
C SER A 89 -1.94 20.15 -13.01
N LYS A 90 -0.74 19.61 -13.24
CA LYS A 90 0.53 20.34 -13.18
C LYS A 90 0.83 21.08 -14.49
N SER A 91 0.22 20.66 -15.60
CA SER A 91 0.42 21.24 -16.94
C SER A 91 -0.54 22.38 -17.28
N LEU A 92 -1.45 22.78 -16.39
CA LEU A 92 -2.26 23.99 -16.64
C LEU A 92 -1.34 25.21 -16.51
N PRO A 93 -1.05 25.96 -17.60
CA PRO A 93 -0.28 27.18 -17.47
C PRO A 93 -1.11 28.12 -16.61
N SER A 94 -0.49 28.68 -15.57
CA SER A 94 -1.01 29.86 -14.87
C SER A 94 -0.99 31.04 -15.84
N ALA A 95 -1.91 31.03 -16.80
CA ALA A 95 -2.14 32.09 -17.76
C ALA A 95 -3.04 33.14 -17.09
N LEU A 96 -2.45 33.90 -16.19
CA LEU A 96 -2.89 35.22 -15.73
C LEU A 96 -1.74 35.75 -14.89
N GLU A 97 -0.87 36.54 -15.53
CA GLU A 97 -0.23 37.77 -15.03
C GLU A 97 0.73 38.25 -16.14
N SER A 98 0.13 38.76 -17.22
CA SER A 98 0.77 39.77 -18.06
C SER A 98 0.10 41.09 -17.69
N THR A 99 0.82 41.99 -17.03
CA THR A 99 1.16 43.34 -17.51
C THR A 99 1.69 44.16 -16.31
N GLY A 100 2.93 44.65 -16.36
CA GLY A 100 3.35 45.77 -15.52
C GLY A 100 4.81 45.76 -15.02
N PHE A 101 5.73 46.19 -15.88
CA PHE A 101 6.91 47.04 -15.57
C PHE A 101 7.62 46.96 -14.20
N LEU A 102 8.86 46.46 -14.24
CA LEU A 102 10.12 47.13 -13.84
C LEU A 102 10.19 47.78 -12.43
N GLU A 103 10.87 47.12 -11.48
CA GLU A 103 11.98 47.73 -10.70
C GLU A 103 12.81 46.70 -9.92
N GLN A 104 14.13 46.85 -10.05
CA GLN A 104 15.19 46.11 -9.38
C GLN A 104 15.21 46.39 -7.87
N SER A 105 15.54 45.38 -7.07
CA SER A 105 16.58 45.54 -6.03
C SER A 105 17.07 44.17 -5.53
N GLU A 106 18.39 43.98 -5.65
CA GLU A 106 19.14 42.90 -5.05
C GLU A 106 19.17 43.07 -3.52
N THR A 107 18.89 42.02 -2.75
CA THR A 107 19.64 41.75 -1.52
C THR A 107 19.61 40.26 -1.18
N LEU A 108 20.76 39.61 -1.33
CA LEU A 108 21.06 38.27 -0.86
C LEU A 108 21.00 38.22 0.68
N LYS A 109 20.16 37.34 1.26
CA LYS A 109 20.44 36.71 2.56
C LYS A 109 20.01 35.25 2.55
N THR A 110 20.96 34.43 2.97
CA THR A 110 21.00 32.97 2.91
C THR A 110 20.51 32.30 4.21
N SER A 111 19.94 31.10 4.03
CA SER A 111 19.65 30.00 4.99
C SER A 111 18.37 30.06 5.84
N PRO A 112 17.84 28.90 6.33
CA PRO A 112 18.06 27.49 5.96
C PRO A 112 16.79 26.79 5.43
N SER A 113 17.00 25.64 4.78
CA SER A 113 15.99 24.80 4.13
C SER A 113 14.84 24.42 5.08
N LYS A 114 13.65 24.99 4.81
CA LYS A 114 12.40 24.44 5.31
C LYS A 114 12.13 23.16 4.53
N LYS A 115 12.12 22.06 5.28
CA LYS A 115 11.68 20.72 4.87
C LYS A 115 10.49 20.87 3.93
N SER A 116 10.63 20.31 2.73
CA SER A 116 9.51 20.09 1.81
C SER A 116 8.48 19.27 2.56
N GLN A 117 7.49 19.97 3.11
CA GLN A 117 6.25 19.38 3.55
C GLN A 117 5.64 18.89 2.25
N MET A 118 5.85 17.60 1.96
CA MET A 118 5.22 16.92 0.83
C MET A 118 3.72 17.08 1.08
N SER A 119 3.15 18.08 0.41
CA SER A 119 1.73 18.36 0.51
C SER A 119 1.08 17.07 0.06
N VAL A 120 0.37 16.45 0.98
CA VAL A 120 -0.60 15.41 0.66
C VAL A 120 -1.64 16.15 -0.17
N VAL A 121 -1.38 16.24 -1.48
CA VAL A 121 -2.33 16.72 -2.45
C VAL A 121 -3.42 15.68 -2.39
N LYS A 122 -4.46 16.00 -1.63
CA LYS A 122 -5.70 15.24 -1.59
C LYS A 122 -6.27 15.36 -2.99
N VAL A 123 -5.90 14.41 -3.85
CA VAL A 123 -6.41 14.33 -5.22
C VAL A 123 -7.90 14.21 -5.05
N HIS A 124 -8.67 15.20 -5.51
CA HIS A 124 -10.11 15.07 -5.57
C HIS A 124 -10.39 14.04 -6.67
N LEU A 125 -10.42 12.76 -6.30
CA LEU A 125 -10.66 11.67 -7.24
C LEU A 125 -12.00 11.93 -7.93
N ASP A 126 -11.98 11.89 -9.25
CA ASP A 126 -13.19 11.80 -10.07
C ASP A 126 -14.02 10.57 -9.66
N GLU A 127 -15.34 10.63 -9.82
CA GLU A 127 -16.27 9.56 -9.39
C GLU A 127 -15.88 8.21 -9.99
N LYS A 128 -15.47 8.22 -11.27
CA LYS A 128 -14.98 7.03 -11.98
C LYS A 128 -13.76 6.42 -11.28
N MET A 129 -12.84 7.25 -10.80
CA MET A 129 -11.61 6.82 -10.15
C MET A 129 -11.88 6.27 -8.75
N GLN A 130 -12.80 6.89 -8.01
CA GLN A 130 -13.27 6.34 -6.73
C GLN A 130 -13.90 4.96 -6.92
N GLU A 131 -14.73 4.77 -7.95
CA GLU A 131 -15.34 3.48 -8.24
C GLU A 131 -14.31 2.42 -8.68
N MET A 132 -13.26 2.79 -9.41
CA MET A 132 -12.15 1.88 -9.69
C MET A 132 -11.39 1.50 -8.42
N ALA A 133 -11.11 2.48 -7.54
CA ALA A 133 -10.47 2.23 -6.26
C ALA A 133 -11.31 1.29 -5.39
N LYS A 134 -12.62 1.54 -5.23
CA LYS A 134 -13.53 0.65 -4.49
C LYS A 134 -13.53 -0.77 -5.04
N ARG A 135 -13.54 -0.95 -6.37
CA ARG A 135 -13.45 -2.30 -6.98
C ARG A 135 -12.13 -2.99 -6.66
N CYS A 136 -11.00 -2.28 -6.74
CA CYS A 136 -9.69 -2.84 -6.39
C CYS A 136 -9.63 -3.21 -4.91
N LEU A 137 -10.07 -2.34 -4.01
CA LEU A 137 -10.02 -2.58 -2.57
C LEU A 137 -11.02 -3.67 -2.14
N SER A 138 -12.15 -3.80 -2.83
CA SER A 138 -13.11 -4.89 -2.58
C SER A 138 -12.49 -6.24 -2.93
N GLU A 139 -11.71 -6.28 -4.00
CA GLU A 139 -10.95 -7.46 -4.41
C GLU A 139 -9.85 -7.78 -3.39
N VAL A 140 -9.08 -6.77 -2.93
CA VAL A 140 -8.10 -6.95 -1.84
C VAL A 140 -8.78 -7.53 -0.59
N LYS A 141 -9.91 -6.96 -0.17
CA LYS A 141 -10.70 -7.45 0.97
C LYS A 141 -11.11 -8.91 0.77
N ALA A 142 -11.60 -9.27 -0.42
CA ALA A 142 -12.02 -10.63 -0.73
C ALA A 142 -10.85 -11.64 -0.69
N LEU A 143 -9.65 -11.24 -1.10
CA LEU A 143 -8.47 -12.10 -1.10
C LEU A 143 -7.83 -12.28 0.27
N LEU A 144 -7.89 -11.24 1.12
CA LEU A 144 -7.31 -11.28 2.46
C LEU A 144 -8.28 -11.80 3.54
N SER A 145 -9.59 -11.75 3.28
CA SER A 145 -10.58 -12.24 4.24
C SER A 145 -10.51 -13.77 4.37
N VAL A 146 -10.38 -14.25 5.61
CA VAL A 146 -10.34 -15.68 5.96
C VAL A 146 -11.62 -16.43 5.56
N VAL A 147 -12.73 -15.71 5.34
CA VAL A 147 -14.02 -16.25 4.88
C VAL A 147 -14.38 -15.69 3.48
N PRO A 148 -13.98 -16.37 2.38
CA PRO A 148 -14.12 -15.85 1.02
C PRO A 148 -15.58 -15.66 0.55
N ALA A 149 -16.54 -16.39 1.14
CA ALA A 149 -17.92 -16.45 0.64
C ALA A 149 -18.81 -15.26 1.08
N LEU A 150 -18.33 -14.38 1.97
CA LEU A 150 -19.14 -13.34 2.64
C LEU A 150 -18.62 -11.91 2.46
N SER A 151 -17.54 -11.69 1.70
CA SER A 151 -17.01 -10.34 1.54
C SER A 151 -17.94 -9.51 0.63
N SER A 152 -18.81 -8.71 1.26
CA SER A 152 -19.56 -7.68 0.55
C SER A 152 -18.59 -6.67 -0.08
N PRO A 153 -18.94 -6.10 -1.26
CA PRO A 153 -18.16 -5.01 -1.83
C PRO A 153 -18.05 -3.86 -0.84
N LEU A 154 -16.95 -3.12 -0.92
CA LEU A 154 -16.75 -1.91 -0.12
C LEU A 154 -17.75 -0.84 -0.54
N THR A 155 -18.45 -0.30 0.45
CA THR A 155 -19.33 0.87 0.30
C THR A 155 -18.51 2.17 0.28
N GLU A 156 -17.44 2.21 1.07
CA GLU A 156 -16.58 3.38 1.27
C GLU A 156 -15.10 2.98 1.17
N ILE A 157 -14.26 3.98 0.89
CA ILE A 157 -12.81 3.81 0.83
C ILE A 157 -12.25 3.94 2.25
N PRO A 158 -11.51 2.93 2.77
CA PRO A 158 -11.12 2.85 4.18
C PRO A 158 -9.95 3.76 4.59
N PHE A 159 -9.26 4.38 3.62
CA PHE A 159 -8.14 5.30 3.85
C PHE A 159 -8.02 6.28 2.67
N ASP A 160 -7.21 7.34 2.84
CA ASP A 160 -6.95 8.29 1.75
C ASP A 160 -6.17 7.61 0.61
N VAL A 161 -6.79 7.49 -0.57
CA VAL A 161 -6.14 6.90 -1.76
C VAL A 161 -5.11 7.86 -2.31
N THR A 162 -3.84 7.57 -2.02
CA THR A 162 -2.66 8.26 -2.55
C THR A 162 -1.92 7.36 -3.53
N LEU A 163 -1.09 7.94 -4.39
CA LEU A 163 -0.21 7.17 -5.28
C LEU A 163 0.67 6.18 -4.50
N GLN A 164 1.15 6.60 -3.32
CA GLN A 164 1.97 5.77 -2.43
C GLN A 164 1.17 4.56 -1.90
N SER A 165 -0.07 4.78 -1.45
CA SER A 165 -0.91 3.69 -0.93
C SER A 165 -1.26 2.66 -2.01
N ILE A 166 -1.51 3.11 -3.25
CA ILE A 166 -1.76 2.23 -4.40
C ILE A 166 -0.50 1.43 -4.76
N ALA A 167 0.66 2.08 -4.82
CA ALA A 167 1.92 1.41 -5.10
C ALA A 167 2.26 0.36 -4.02
N SER A 168 2.07 0.71 -2.74
CA SER A 168 2.29 -0.22 -1.63
C SER A 168 1.36 -1.44 -1.70
N LEU A 169 0.10 -1.25 -2.12
CA LEU A 169 -0.83 -2.37 -2.39
C LEU A 169 -0.42 -3.20 -3.60
N GLU A 170 0.02 -2.58 -4.68
CA GLU A 170 0.50 -3.28 -5.87
C GLU A 170 1.73 -4.16 -5.56
N ASP A 171 2.68 -3.61 -4.80
CA ASP A 171 3.90 -4.30 -4.34
C ASP A 171 3.56 -5.43 -3.36
N MET A 172 2.55 -5.23 -2.49
CA MET A 172 2.06 -6.28 -1.59
C MET A 172 1.61 -7.54 -2.33
N PHE A 173 0.99 -7.36 -3.49
CA PHE A 173 0.55 -8.47 -4.34
C PHE A 173 1.60 -8.91 -5.36
N ASP A 174 2.88 -8.53 -5.20
CA ASP A 174 3.97 -9.02 -6.02
C ASP A 174 4.59 -10.32 -5.48
N PRO A 175 4.33 -11.49 -6.13
CA PRO A 175 4.83 -12.76 -5.64
C PRO A 175 6.36 -12.91 -5.68
N ALA A 176 7.06 -12.05 -6.41
CA ALA A 176 8.52 -12.12 -6.55
C ALA A 176 9.27 -11.48 -5.37
N ASN A 177 8.75 -10.38 -4.83
CA ASN A 177 9.49 -9.51 -3.91
C ASN A 177 8.88 -9.45 -2.51
N GLY A 178 7.57 -9.69 -2.37
CA GLY A 178 6.86 -9.37 -1.13
C GLY A 178 6.85 -7.88 -0.84
N CYS A 179 6.47 -7.49 0.38
CA CYS A 179 6.51 -6.08 0.79
C CYS A 179 6.62 -5.88 2.31
N ILE A 180 6.97 -4.66 2.70
CA ILE A 180 6.84 -4.17 4.08
C ILE A 180 5.98 -2.92 4.05
N ILE A 181 4.90 -2.88 4.84
CA ILE A 181 4.01 -1.73 4.94
C ILE A 181 4.09 -1.15 6.35
N THR A 182 4.40 0.15 6.41
CA THR A 182 4.50 0.95 7.64
C THR A 182 3.51 2.12 7.65
N GLU A 183 2.79 2.36 6.55
CA GLU A 183 1.79 3.43 6.44
C GLU A 183 0.61 3.14 7.37
N GLU A 184 0.37 4.01 8.36
CA GLU A 184 -0.56 3.73 9.47
C GLU A 184 -1.97 3.36 9.03
N ASN A 185 -2.60 4.12 8.12
CA ASN A 185 -3.98 3.85 7.70
C ASN A 185 -4.08 2.55 6.87
N LEU A 186 -3.16 2.36 5.92
CA LEU A 186 -3.11 1.16 5.08
C LEU A 186 -2.80 -0.08 5.92
N PHE A 187 -1.82 0.02 6.83
CA PHE A 187 -1.47 -0.99 7.82
C PHE A 187 -2.68 -1.40 8.66
N ASN A 188 -3.34 -0.43 9.30
CA ASN A 188 -4.50 -0.67 10.17
C ASN A 188 -5.63 -1.36 9.40
N TRP A 189 -5.86 -0.96 8.14
CA TRP A 189 -6.85 -1.60 7.29
C TRP A 189 -6.48 -3.04 6.94
N ILE A 190 -5.24 -3.31 6.49
CA ILE A 190 -4.81 -4.67 6.13
C ILE A 190 -4.90 -5.62 7.33
N ILE A 191 -4.43 -5.21 8.51
CA ILE A 191 -4.51 -6.08 9.70
C ILE A 191 -5.96 -6.38 10.10
N SER A 192 -6.90 -5.45 9.84
CA SER A 192 -8.32 -5.68 10.10
C SER A 192 -8.95 -6.73 9.18
N LEU A 193 -8.33 -7.02 8.03
CA LEU A 193 -8.78 -8.04 7.09
C LEU A 193 -8.21 -9.43 7.38
N LEU A 194 -7.04 -9.47 8.02
CA LEU A 194 -6.32 -10.70 8.35
C LEU A 194 -6.76 -11.32 9.68
N HIS A 195 -7.62 -10.62 10.42
CA HIS A 195 -8.06 -10.96 11.78
C HIS A 195 -9.42 -11.63 11.84
#